data_AF-A0A925ZND1-F1
#
_entry.id   AF-A0A925ZND1-F1
#
_cell.length_a   1.000
_cell.length_b   1.000
_cell.length_c   1.000
_cell.angle_alpha   90.00
_cell.angle_beta   90.00
_cell.angle_gamma   90.00
#
_symmetry.space_group_name_H-M   'P 1'
#
loop_
_entity.id
_entity.type
_entity.pdbx_description
1 polymer ?
#
loop_
_entity_poly.entity_id
_entity_poly.type
_entity_poly.pdbx_seq_one_letter_code
_entity_poly.pdbx_strand_id
1 'polypeptide(L)'
;EPARGTEVAAAIGGDSLGREDATIAAEGPGPEALAEIDRLMLSGKLDEADKLLSPLRDAYPKDAQLAWRQGRLLSKRKGKKAQALASYGAAIDADPGLLDEREFYAELHELLHASALRDDALDLAVQRMGHYGHKFLLELVNSEKKPLSYDDRHRALDELASVPANAAVINRRLNTALDLMQATSSLNPCKAYGDALDAIVAQPDYYFFTRVEHAPAPKPVVAGTGNREDASTCDGLDQRRQTTLELLATLAPVALGDTDGTIVIEDDSAPAAATPAAASAKKPAKKAAPRKKAANHDCDKFGGMFKKKCWRK
;
A
#
# COMPACT_ATOMS: atom_id res chain seq x y z
N GLU A 1 -7.61 33.32 -39.68
CA GLU A 1 -8.94 33.95 -39.55
C GLU A 1 -9.21 34.33 -38.11
N PRO A 2 -9.55 35.59 -37.80
CA PRO A 2 -9.93 36.02 -36.46
C PRO A 2 -11.46 36.21 -36.38
N ALA A 3 -12.12 35.60 -35.40
CA ALA A 3 -13.49 35.95 -35.04
C ALA A 3 -13.54 36.40 -33.57
N ARG A 4 -13.59 37.73 -33.41
CA ARG A 4 -14.00 38.42 -32.20
C ARG A 4 -15.50 38.23 -32.00
N GLY A 5 -15.90 37.83 -30.80
CA GLY A 5 -17.28 37.86 -30.33
C GLY A 5 -17.35 38.57 -28.99
N THR A 6 -17.67 39.86 -29.05
CA THR A 6 -18.02 40.70 -27.91
C THR A 6 -19.52 40.53 -27.67
N GLU A 7 -19.96 40.20 -26.46
CA GLU A 7 -21.36 40.43 -26.08
C GLU A 7 -21.50 40.85 -24.62
N VAL A 8 -22.29 41.90 -24.46
CA VAL A 8 -22.53 42.73 -23.28
C VAL A 8 -24.01 42.56 -22.94
N ALA A 9 -24.34 42.19 -21.71
CA ALA A 9 -25.65 42.38 -21.07
C ALA A 9 -25.61 41.73 -19.67
N ALA A 10 -26.31 42.17 -18.63
CA ALA A 10 -27.03 43.40 -18.34
C ALA A 10 -27.24 43.37 -16.82
N ALA A 11 -27.09 44.52 -16.17
CA ALA A 11 -27.40 44.69 -14.76
C ALA A 11 -28.91 44.61 -14.52
N ILE A 12 -29.35 43.74 -13.61
CA ILE A 12 -30.67 43.80 -13.00
C ILE A 12 -30.45 43.94 -11.50
N GLY A 13 -30.69 45.16 -11.01
CA GLY A 13 -30.85 45.46 -9.60
C GLY A 13 -32.20 44.94 -9.11
N GLY A 14 -32.16 44.02 -8.15
CA GLY A 14 -33.30 43.55 -7.39
C GLY A 14 -33.06 43.85 -5.92
N ASP A 15 -33.66 44.96 -5.47
CA ASP A 15 -33.74 45.41 -4.09
C ASP A 15 -34.63 44.43 -3.31
N SER A 16 -34.03 43.57 -2.49
CA SER A 16 -34.73 42.61 -1.63
C SER A 16 -34.32 42.84 -0.19
N LEU A 17 -34.97 43.84 0.41
CA LEU A 17 -34.93 44.14 1.84
C LEU A 17 -35.75 43.09 2.60
N GLY A 18 -35.14 42.48 3.62
CA GLY A 18 -35.88 41.77 4.67
C GLY A 18 -35.74 40.25 4.67
N ARG A 19 -34.51 39.73 4.62
CA ARG A 19 -34.20 38.45 5.24
C ARG A 19 -33.21 38.75 6.34
N GLU A 20 -33.73 38.94 7.56
CA GLU A 20 -32.88 38.99 8.75
C GLU A 20 -32.08 37.70 8.79
N ASP A 21 -30.81 37.89 8.46
CA ASP A 21 -29.76 36.92 8.36
C ASP A 21 -29.67 36.13 9.66
N ALA A 22 -30.26 34.95 9.62
CA ALA A 22 -29.76 33.83 10.37
C ALA A 22 -28.40 33.42 9.75
N THR A 23 -27.35 34.23 9.96
CA THR A 23 -25.95 33.80 9.90
C THR A 23 -25.72 32.77 11.00
N ILE A 24 -26.35 31.60 10.82
CA ILE A 24 -26.19 30.45 11.69
C ILE A 24 -24.86 29.81 11.34
N ALA A 25 -23.90 30.02 12.24
CA ALA A 25 -22.82 29.09 12.59
C ALA A 25 -21.98 28.53 11.42
N ALA A 26 -21.24 29.41 10.73
CA ALA A 26 -20.01 29.02 10.05
C ALA A 26 -18.83 28.85 11.02
N GLU A 27 -19.05 29.08 12.32
CA GLU A 27 -18.07 28.80 13.37
C GLU A 27 -18.23 27.33 13.78
N GLY A 28 -17.18 26.55 13.53
CA GLY A 28 -17.10 25.15 13.96
C GLY A 28 -17.19 24.98 15.48
N PRO A 29 -16.95 23.77 16.01
CA PRO A 29 -16.91 23.55 17.45
C PRO A 29 -15.92 24.53 18.12
N GLY A 30 -16.32 25.11 19.26
CA GLY A 30 -15.46 26.02 19.99
C GLY A 30 -14.12 25.37 20.40
N PRO A 31 -13.00 26.12 20.42
CA PRO A 31 -11.66 25.58 20.67
C PRO A 31 -11.53 24.89 22.05
N GLU A 32 -12.29 25.35 23.04
CA GLU A 32 -12.36 24.73 24.38
C GLU A 32 -12.89 23.29 24.33
N ALA A 33 -13.91 23.03 23.51
CA ALA A 33 -14.47 21.68 23.37
C ALA A 33 -13.46 20.74 22.70
N LEU A 34 -12.75 21.23 21.68
CA LEU A 34 -11.68 20.48 21.01
C LEU A 34 -10.51 20.16 21.96
N ALA A 35 -10.08 21.14 22.75
CA ALA A 35 -9.03 20.99 23.73
C ALA A 35 -9.38 19.96 24.81
N GLU A 36 -10.64 19.96 25.29
CA GLU A 36 -11.11 18.98 26.27
C GLU A 36 -11.13 17.55 25.70
N ILE A 37 -11.55 17.37 24.43
CA ILE A 37 -11.49 16.09 23.73
C ILE A 37 -10.03 15.59 23.63
N ASP A 38 -9.10 16.47 23.26
CA ASP A 38 -7.68 16.13 23.16
C ASP A 38 -7.09 15.76 24.53
N ARG A 39 -7.44 16.51 25.59
CA ARG A 39 -7.04 16.22 26.97
C ARG A 39 -7.53 14.83 27.42
N LEU A 40 -8.78 14.48 27.12
CA LEU A 40 -9.33 13.16 27.44
C LEU A 40 -8.63 12.04 26.68
N MET A 41 -8.32 12.25 25.39
CA MET A 41 -7.56 11.29 24.58
C MET A 41 -6.12 11.09 25.06
N LEU A 42 -5.46 12.16 25.53
CA LEU A 42 -4.12 12.09 26.12
C LEU A 42 -4.13 11.38 27.48
N SER A 43 -5.21 11.54 28.25
CA SER A 43 -5.41 10.88 29.54
C SER A 43 -5.86 9.41 29.42
N GLY A 44 -6.01 8.88 28.20
CA GLY A 44 -6.48 7.51 27.95
C GLY A 44 -7.98 7.28 28.18
N LYS A 45 -8.76 8.35 28.44
CA LYS A 45 -10.21 8.31 28.67
C LYS A 45 -10.98 8.30 27.36
N LEU A 46 -10.75 7.27 26.54
CA LEU A 46 -11.24 7.22 25.16
C LEU A 46 -12.77 7.18 25.05
N ASP A 47 -13.48 6.61 26.02
CA ASP A 47 -14.95 6.57 26.00
C ASP A 47 -15.57 7.93 26.38
N GLU A 48 -14.91 8.70 27.25
CA GLU A 48 -15.34 10.07 27.60
C GLU A 48 -15.10 11.02 26.42
N ALA A 49 -13.94 10.92 25.77
CA ALA A 49 -13.62 11.69 24.57
C ALA A 49 -14.64 11.45 23.45
N ASP A 50 -15.01 10.19 23.21
CA ASP A 50 -15.98 9.78 22.19
C ASP A 50 -17.40 10.30 22.48
N LYS A 51 -17.81 10.32 23.76
CA LYS A 51 -19.09 10.91 24.19
C LYS A 51 -19.17 12.40 23.91
N LEU A 52 -18.07 13.14 24.02
CA LEU A 52 -18.01 14.56 23.67
C LEU A 52 -17.90 14.78 22.16
N LEU A 53 -17.12 13.95 21.47
CA LEU A 53 -16.84 14.10 20.05
C LEU A 53 -18.03 13.74 19.15
N SER A 54 -18.77 12.68 19.48
CA SER A 54 -19.89 12.18 18.66
C SER A 54 -20.96 13.25 18.36
N PRO A 55 -21.55 13.95 19.36
CA PRO A 55 -22.57 14.96 19.07
C PRO A 55 -22.02 16.15 18.26
N LEU A 56 -20.73 16.48 18.40
CA LEU A 56 -20.09 17.52 17.59
C LEU A 56 -19.93 17.06 16.14
N ARG A 57 -19.59 15.79 15.89
CA ARG A 57 -19.53 15.22 14.53
C ARG A 57 -20.90 15.23 13.85
N ASP A 58 -21.97 14.98 14.61
CA ASP A 58 -23.34 15.03 14.10
C ASP A 58 -23.75 16.47 13.75
N ALA A 59 -23.37 17.45 14.58
CA ALA A 59 -23.66 18.87 14.35
C ALA A 59 -22.81 19.48 13.22
N TYR A 60 -21.55 19.05 13.07
CA TYR A 60 -20.56 19.60 12.14
C TYR A 60 -19.90 18.47 11.30
N PRO A 61 -20.65 17.79 10.41
CA PRO A 61 -20.17 16.59 9.72
C PRO A 61 -18.99 16.84 8.76
N LYS A 62 -18.88 18.08 8.26
CA LYS A 62 -17.84 18.54 7.32
C LYS A 62 -16.65 19.20 7.99
N ASP A 63 -16.60 19.24 9.32
CA ASP A 63 -15.47 19.82 10.04
C ASP A 63 -14.28 18.84 10.03
N ALA A 64 -13.16 19.29 9.44
CA ALA A 64 -11.96 18.49 9.26
C ALA A 64 -11.26 18.17 10.60
N GLN A 65 -11.27 19.13 11.53
CA GLN A 65 -10.64 19.00 12.85
C GLN A 65 -11.34 17.96 13.74
N LEU A 66 -12.67 17.84 13.64
CA LEU A 66 -13.43 16.78 14.27
C LEU A 66 -13.20 15.42 13.60
N ALA A 67 -13.14 15.36 12.27
CA ALA A 67 -12.84 14.12 11.54
C ALA A 67 -11.44 13.57 11.90
N TRP A 68 -10.44 14.44 12.00
CA TRP A 68 -9.11 14.09 12.46
C TRP A 68 -9.12 13.53 13.88
N ARG A 69 -9.75 14.22 14.84
CA ARG A 69 -9.88 13.73 16.22
C ARG A 69 -10.58 12.39 16.30
N GLN A 70 -11.59 12.15 15.44
CA GLN A 70 -12.24 10.84 15.33
C GLN A 70 -11.25 9.77 14.86
N GLY A 71 -10.44 10.07 13.85
CA GLY A 71 -9.35 9.20 13.38
C GLY A 71 -8.36 8.87 14.49
N ARG A 72 -7.89 9.87 15.23
CA ARG A 72 -6.96 9.72 16.38
C ARG A 72 -7.58 8.89 17.52
N LEU A 73 -8.86 9.10 17.83
CA LEU A 73 -9.58 8.33 18.84
C LEU A 73 -9.71 6.86 18.44
N LEU A 74 -10.10 6.60 17.18
CA LEU A 74 -10.30 5.25 16.65
C LEU A 74 -8.97 4.50 16.48
N SER A 75 -7.87 5.17 16.13
CA SER A 75 -6.56 4.52 15.96
C SER A 75 -6.02 3.94 17.27
N LYS A 76 -6.37 4.54 18.41
CA LYS A 76 -6.04 4.05 19.76
C LYS A 76 -6.88 2.84 20.19
N ARG A 77 -8.01 2.57 19.53
CA ARG A 77 -8.91 1.45 19.87
C ARG A 77 -8.53 0.19 19.08
N LYS A 78 -8.50 -0.96 19.78
CA LYS A 78 -8.23 -2.26 19.13
C LYS A 78 -9.33 -2.60 18.12
N GLY A 79 -8.93 -3.07 16.93
CA GLY A 79 -9.87 -3.48 15.88
C GLY A 79 -10.59 -2.33 15.16
N LYS A 80 -10.18 -1.07 15.40
CA LYS A 80 -10.84 0.13 14.84
C LYS A 80 -9.97 0.89 13.84
N LYS A 81 -8.84 0.33 13.42
CA LYS A 81 -7.89 0.99 12.53
C LYS A 81 -8.46 1.33 11.14
N ALA A 82 -9.32 0.47 10.57
CA ALA A 82 -9.95 0.77 9.28
C ALA A 82 -10.90 1.98 9.38
N GLN A 83 -11.69 2.05 10.46
CA GLN A 83 -12.55 3.20 10.75
C GLN A 83 -11.73 4.47 11.01
N ALA A 84 -10.57 4.32 11.66
CA ALA A 84 -9.62 5.41 11.85
C ALA A 84 -9.15 5.95 10.50
N LEU A 85 -8.66 5.08 9.61
CA LEU A 85 -8.18 5.45 8.27
C LEU A 85 -9.28 6.16 7.45
N ALA A 86 -10.50 5.64 7.47
CA ALA A 86 -11.64 6.30 6.83
C ALA A 86 -11.93 7.71 7.41
N SER A 87 -11.74 7.90 8.73
CA SER A 87 -11.92 9.20 9.37
C SER A 87 -10.81 10.20 8.99
N TYR A 88 -9.56 9.74 8.83
CA TYR A 88 -8.49 10.55 8.23
C TYR A 88 -8.79 10.92 6.78
N GLY A 89 -9.33 9.97 5.99
CA GLY A 89 -9.79 10.26 4.63
C GLY A 89 -10.88 11.33 4.59
N ALA A 90 -11.83 11.30 5.52
CA ALA A 90 -12.87 12.33 5.64
C ALA A 90 -12.30 13.69 6.09
N ALA A 91 -11.24 13.69 6.90
CA ALA A 91 -10.53 14.93 7.25
C ALA A 91 -9.86 15.56 6.03
N ILE A 92 -9.19 14.75 5.19
CA ILE A 92 -8.58 15.20 3.93
C ILE A 92 -9.63 15.73 2.95
N ASP A 93 -10.78 15.05 2.84
CA ASP A 93 -11.89 15.51 1.98
C ASP A 93 -12.42 16.89 2.40
N ALA A 94 -12.43 17.16 3.71
CA ALA A 94 -12.92 18.42 4.27
C ALA A 94 -11.86 19.53 4.19
N ASP A 95 -10.59 19.19 4.42
CA ASP A 95 -9.45 20.12 4.33
C ASP A 95 -8.18 19.38 3.84
N PRO A 96 -7.86 19.48 2.54
CA PRO A 96 -6.64 18.89 1.98
C PRO A 96 -5.35 19.49 2.57
N GLY A 97 -5.40 20.72 3.11
CA GLY A 97 -4.25 21.38 3.72
C GLY A 97 -3.74 20.68 4.99
N LEU A 98 -4.54 19.80 5.59
CA LEU A 98 -4.10 18.96 6.71
C LEU A 98 -2.90 18.06 6.35
N LEU A 99 -2.69 17.74 5.08
CA LEU A 99 -1.54 16.95 4.65
C LEU A 99 -0.20 17.69 4.83
N ASP A 100 -0.22 19.03 4.89
CA ASP A 100 0.94 19.86 5.26
C ASP A 100 1.23 19.84 6.76
N GLU A 101 0.24 19.49 7.58
CA GLU A 101 0.41 19.42 9.02
C GLU A 101 1.21 18.18 9.41
N ARG A 102 2.43 18.41 9.91
CA ARG A 102 3.37 17.33 10.28
C ARG A 102 2.76 16.29 11.22
N GLU A 103 1.97 16.73 12.20
CA GLU A 103 1.37 15.83 13.19
C GLU A 103 0.27 14.96 12.55
N PHE A 104 -0.59 15.56 11.73
CA PHE A 104 -1.61 14.84 10.98
C PHE A 104 -0.98 13.77 10.09
N TYR A 105 0.00 14.16 9.28
CA TYR A 105 0.66 13.25 8.35
C TYR A 105 1.40 12.12 9.09
N ALA A 106 2.07 12.40 10.21
CA ALA A 106 2.75 11.37 10.99
C ALA A 106 1.76 10.30 11.52
N GLU A 107 0.60 10.72 12.03
CA GLU A 107 -0.42 9.80 12.52
C GLU A 107 -1.08 8.98 11.41
N LEU A 108 -1.35 9.61 10.26
CA LEU A 108 -1.85 8.93 9.08
C LEU A 108 -0.84 7.93 8.52
N HIS A 109 0.44 8.31 8.44
CA HIS A 109 1.51 7.48 7.89
C HIS A 109 1.68 6.15 8.65
N GLU A 110 1.54 6.17 9.98
CA GLU A 110 1.54 4.95 10.81
C GLU A 110 0.36 4.01 10.45
N LEU A 111 -0.80 4.55 10.08
CA LEU A 111 -1.95 3.76 9.64
C LEU A 111 -1.74 3.18 8.23
N LEU A 112 -1.15 3.94 7.30
CA LEU A 112 -0.87 3.47 5.95
C LEU A 112 0.04 2.22 5.94
N HIS A 113 0.94 2.11 6.92
CA HIS A 113 1.86 0.97 7.06
C HIS A 113 1.24 -0.25 7.76
N ALA A 114 0.01 -0.15 8.25
CA ALA A 114 -0.67 -1.27 8.87
C ALA A 114 -1.04 -2.31 7.80
N SER A 115 -0.40 -3.48 7.82
CA SER A 115 -0.60 -4.50 6.77
C SER A 115 -2.05 -4.99 6.61
N ALA A 116 -2.87 -4.86 7.64
CA ALA A 116 -4.30 -5.22 7.59
C ALA A 116 -5.17 -4.18 6.88
N LEU A 117 -4.63 -2.99 6.60
CA LEU A 117 -5.31 -1.88 5.93
C LEU A 117 -4.73 -1.60 4.55
N ARG A 118 -3.95 -2.54 4.00
CA ARG A 118 -3.13 -2.27 2.81
C ARG A 118 -3.95 -1.76 1.63
N ASP A 119 -5.11 -2.36 1.38
CA ASP A 119 -5.96 -2.03 0.24
C ASP A 119 -6.64 -0.67 0.46
N ASP A 120 -7.24 -0.46 1.64
CA ASP A 120 -7.83 0.84 2.01
C ASP A 120 -6.80 1.98 2.01
N ALA A 121 -5.56 1.70 2.43
CA ALA A 121 -4.45 2.66 2.47
C ALA A 121 -3.97 3.01 1.06
N LEU A 122 -3.94 2.02 0.16
CA LEU A 122 -3.64 2.25 -1.26
C LEU A 122 -4.73 3.14 -1.89
N ASP A 123 -6.00 2.82 -1.68
CA ASP A 123 -7.13 3.61 -2.20
C ASP A 123 -7.06 5.05 -1.71
N LEU A 124 -6.79 5.26 -0.41
CA LEU A 124 -6.64 6.58 0.16
C LEU A 124 -5.47 7.36 -0.47
N ALA A 125 -4.32 6.71 -0.61
CA ALA A 125 -3.12 7.33 -1.16
C ALA A 125 -3.31 7.77 -2.61
N VAL A 126 -3.89 6.91 -3.46
CA VAL A 126 -4.14 7.20 -4.87
C VAL A 126 -5.24 8.25 -5.03
N GLN A 127 -6.35 8.15 -4.28
CA GLN A 127 -7.52 8.99 -4.56
C GLN A 127 -7.46 10.37 -3.89
N ARG A 128 -6.78 10.50 -2.74
CA ARG A 128 -6.96 11.69 -1.88
C ARG A 128 -5.67 12.37 -1.45
N MET A 129 -4.55 11.64 -1.39
CA MET A 129 -3.29 12.20 -0.89
C MET A 129 -2.45 12.87 -1.98
N GLY A 130 -2.67 12.55 -3.26
CA GLY A 130 -1.85 13.04 -4.37
C GLY A 130 -0.36 12.87 -4.08
N HIS A 131 0.42 13.94 -4.23
CA HIS A 131 1.87 13.89 -4.04
C HIS A 131 2.33 13.48 -2.63
N TYR A 132 1.53 13.72 -1.58
CA TYR A 132 1.84 13.26 -0.22
C TYR A 132 1.81 11.72 -0.11
N GLY A 133 1.02 11.05 -0.97
CA GLY A 133 0.95 9.59 -1.03
C GLY A 133 2.13 8.94 -1.75
N HIS A 134 2.89 9.68 -2.57
CA HIS A 134 3.90 9.10 -3.46
C HIS A 134 5.00 8.32 -2.73
N LYS A 135 5.46 8.80 -1.57
CA LYS A 135 6.48 8.08 -0.80
C LYS A 135 6.00 6.69 -0.39
N PHE A 136 4.77 6.61 0.13
CA PHE A 136 4.15 5.34 0.51
C PHE A 136 3.91 4.43 -0.72
N LEU A 137 3.42 4.99 -1.83
CA LEU A 137 3.22 4.23 -3.06
C LEU A 137 4.54 3.66 -3.61
N LEU A 138 5.63 4.45 -3.61
CA LEU A 138 6.96 4.00 -4.01
C LEU A 138 7.45 2.82 -3.16
N GLU A 139 7.23 2.87 -1.85
CA GLU A 139 7.57 1.76 -0.95
C GLU A 139 6.75 0.50 -1.26
N LEU A 140 5.46 0.64 -1.58
CA LEU A 140 4.60 -0.48 -1.94
C LEU A 140 4.98 -1.14 -3.28
N VAL A 141 5.18 -0.36 -4.35
CA VAL A 141 5.51 -0.89 -5.68
C VAL A 141 6.92 -1.49 -5.74
N ASN A 142 7.84 -1.00 -4.90
CA ASN A 142 9.20 -1.53 -4.82
C ASN A 142 9.35 -2.69 -3.80
N SER A 143 8.25 -3.20 -3.23
CA SER A 143 8.28 -4.28 -2.24
C SER A 143 8.26 -5.68 -2.89
N GLU A 144 9.42 -6.36 -2.88
CA GLU A 144 9.52 -7.73 -3.41
C GLU A 144 8.88 -8.79 -2.48
N LYS A 145 8.92 -8.58 -1.16
CA LYS A 145 8.47 -9.59 -0.17
C LYS A 145 6.95 -9.74 -0.13
N LYS A 146 6.25 -8.64 -0.36
CA LYS A 146 4.79 -8.57 -0.35
C LYS A 146 4.39 -7.67 -1.51
N PRO A 147 4.49 -8.13 -2.77
CA PRO A 147 4.07 -7.30 -3.89
C PRO A 147 2.58 -6.96 -3.79
N LEU A 148 2.17 -5.85 -4.41
CA LEU A 148 0.75 -5.58 -4.65
C LEU A 148 0.19 -6.59 -5.65
N SER A 149 -1.14 -6.68 -5.73
CA SER A 149 -1.81 -7.36 -6.85
C SER A 149 -1.44 -6.65 -8.18
N TYR A 150 -1.65 -7.32 -9.32
CA TYR A 150 -1.34 -6.72 -10.63
C TYR A 150 -2.07 -5.39 -10.81
N ASP A 151 -3.39 -5.40 -10.65
CA ASP A 151 -4.23 -4.21 -10.89
C ASP A 151 -3.90 -3.07 -9.90
N ASP A 152 -3.71 -3.40 -8.62
CA ASP A 152 -3.33 -2.42 -7.60
C ASP A 152 -1.95 -1.81 -7.85
N ARG A 153 -0.98 -2.63 -8.29
CA ARG A 153 0.35 -2.16 -8.65
C ARG A 153 0.25 -1.18 -9.82
N HIS A 154 -0.43 -1.55 -10.90
CA HIS A 154 -0.54 -0.69 -12.09
C HIS A 154 -1.25 0.62 -11.77
N ARG A 155 -2.31 0.59 -10.96
CA ARG A 155 -2.96 1.80 -10.45
C ARG A 155 -2.01 2.71 -9.66
N ALA A 156 -1.15 2.13 -8.80
CA ALA A 156 -0.13 2.90 -8.09
C ALA A 156 0.97 3.44 -9.02
N LEU A 157 1.41 2.66 -10.01
CA LEU A 157 2.41 3.06 -11.00
C LEU A 157 1.90 4.19 -11.90
N ASP A 158 0.63 4.14 -12.31
CA ASP A 158 -0.02 5.18 -13.11
C ASP A 158 -0.06 6.52 -12.35
N GLU A 159 -0.44 6.48 -11.07
CA GLU A 159 -0.40 7.67 -10.21
C GLU A 159 1.03 8.21 -10.08
N LEU A 160 2.01 7.33 -9.81
CA LEU A 160 3.41 7.73 -9.69
C LEU A 160 4.00 8.29 -10.99
N ALA A 161 3.51 7.84 -12.16
CA ALA A 161 3.95 8.29 -13.47
C ALA A 161 3.55 9.75 -13.77
N SER A 162 2.58 10.31 -13.05
CA SER A 162 2.21 11.73 -13.15
C SER A 162 3.36 12.69 -12.77
N VAL A 163 4.34 12.21 -11.99
CA VAL A 163 5.51 12.99 -11.56
C VAL A 163 6.80 12.35 -12.12
N PRO A 164 7.45 12.96 -13.13
CA PRO A 164 8.62 12.37 -13.79
C PRO A 164 9.79 12.02 -12.86
N ALA A 165 9.95 12.74 -11.74
CA ALA A 165 11.00 12.45 -10.75
C ALA A 165 10.87 11.05 -10.12
N ASN A 166 9.65 10.51 -10.01
CA ASN A 166 9.42 9.17 -9.49
C ASN A 166 9.98 8.08 -10.40
N ALA A 167 10.09 8.33 -11.71
CA ALA A 167 10.54 7.35 -12.69
C ALA A 167 11.95 6.79 -12.40
N ALA A 168 12.80 7.59 -11.75
CA ALA A 168 14.15 7.19 -11.35
C ALA A 168 14.17 6.35 -10.06
N VAL A 169 13.12 6.41 -9.23
CA VAL A 169 13.02 5.71 -7.93
C VAL A 169 12.24 4.40 -8.06
N ILE A 170 11.40 4.26 -9.08
CA ILE A 170 10.69 3.01 -9.38
C ILE A 170 11.70 1.95 -9.85
N ASN A 171 11.72 0.81 -9.15
CA ASN A 171 12.51 -0.35 -9.54
C ASN A 171 11.87 -1.02 -10.76
N ARG A 172 12.15 -0.49 -11.96
CA ARG A 172 11.57 -1.00 -13.22
C ARG A 172 11.82 -2.48 -13.42
N ARG A 173 13.06 -2.93 -13.13
CA ARG A 173 13.45 -4.34 -13.25
C ARG A 173 12.57 -5.27 -12.39
N LEU A 174 12.31 -4.91 -11.14
CA LEU A 174 11.41 -5.67 -10.27
C LEU A 174 9.98 -5.66 -10.80
N ASN A 175 9.45 -4.49 -11.16
CA ASN A 175 8.06 -4.35 -11.59
C ASN A 175 7.79 -5.12 -12.89
N THR A 176 8.69 -5.10 -13.87
CA THR A 176 8.59 -5.93 -15.08
C THR A 176 8.57 -7.43 -14.76
N ALA A 177 9.42 -7.88 -13.82
CA ALA A 177 9.39 -9.28 -13.39
C ALA A 177 8.07 -9.65 -12.71
N LEU A 178 7.52 -8.75 -11.88
CA LEU A 178 6.23 -8.98 -11.24
C LEU A 178 5.07 -8.92 -12.23
N ASP A 179 5.14 -8.11 -13.28
CA ASP A 179 4.12 -8.05 -14.34
C ASP A 179 4.01 -9.42 -15.02
N LEU A 180 5.14 -10.02 -15.37
CA LEU A 180 5.17 -11.36 -15.94
C LEU A 180 4.62 -12.41 -14.96
N MET A 181 5.07 -12.39 -13.70
CA MET A 181 4.69 -13.39 -12.69
C MET A 181 3.22 -13.29 -12.27
N GLN A 182 2.60 -12.12 -12.38
CA GLN A 182 1.23 -11.87 -11.95
C GLN A 182 0.24 -11.68 -13.10
N ALA A 183 0.69 -11.75 -14.35
CA ALA A 183 -0.15 -11.53 -15.52
C ALA A 183 -1.44 -12.37 -15.50
N THR A 184 -1.38 -13.62 -15.02
CA THR A 184 -2.55 -14.52 -14.91
C THR A 184 -3.66 -14.02 -14.01
N SER A 185 -3.37 -13.09 -13.09
CA SER A 185 -4.36 -12.45 -12.22
C SER A 185 -4.90 -11.12 -12.76
N SER A 186 -4.37 -10.61 -13.86
CA SER A 186 -4.84 -9.37 -14.47
C SER A 186 -6.18 -9.55 -15.17
N LEU A 187 -6.86 -8.44 -15.46
CA LEU A 187 -8.07 -8.44 -16.31
C LEU A 187 -7.80 -8.92 -17.75
N ASN A 188 -6.55 -8.78 -18.22
CA ASN A 188 -6.12 -9.10 -19.58
C ASN A 188 -4.84 -9.96 -19.54
N PRO A 189 -4.94 -11.25 -19.10
CA PRO A 189 -3.77 -12.06 -18.82
C PRO A 189 -2.80 -12.26 -19.98
N CYS A 190 -3.32 -12.52 -21.18
CA CYS A 190 -2.49 -12.83 -22.33
C CYS A 190 -1.76 -11.59 -22.83
N LYS A 191 -2.45 -10.44 -22.88
CA LYS A 191 -1.80 -9.17 -23.18
C LYS A 191 -0.76 -8.79 -22.12
N ALA A 192 -1.11 -8.84 -20.83
CA ALA A 192 -0.19 -8.51 -19.74
C ALA A 192 1.08 -9.37 -19.76
N TYR A 193 0.95 -10.66 -20.03
CA TYR A 193 2.09 -11.58 -20.15
C TYR A 193 2.96 -11.26 -21.36
N GLY A 194 2.33 -11.01 -22.51
CA GLY A 194 3.03 -10.61 -23.74
C GLY A 194 3.79 -9.30 -23.59
N ASP A 195 3.13 -8.26 -23.06
CA ASP A 195 3.73 -6.93 -22.84
C ASP A 195 4.94 -7.03 -21.89
N ALA A 196 4.85 -7.87 -20.85
CA ALA A 196 5.97 -8.11 -19.94
C ALA A 196 7.15 -8.83 -20.61
N LEU A 197 6.90 -9.81 -21.50
CA LEU A 197 7.95 -10.44 -22.30
C LEU A 197 8.62 -9.44 -23.24
N ASP A 198 7.84 -8.58 -23.91
CA ASP A 198 8.38 -7.55 -24.81
C ASP A 198 9.24 -6.54 -24.05
N ALA A 199 8.83 -6.15 -22.85
CA ALA A 199 9.63 -5.28 -21.99
C ALA A 199 10.96 -5.93 -21.58
N ILE A 200 10.98 -7.24 -21.30
CA ILE A 200 12.20 -8.00 -21.00
C ILE A 200 13.11 -8.07 -22.24
N VAL A 201 12.55 -8.33 -23.43
CA VAL A 201 13.33 -8.35 -24.68
C VAL A 201 13.92 -6.98 -25.00
N ALA A 202 13.20 -5.89 -24.72
CA ALA A 202 13.68 -4.53 -24.94
C ALA A 202 14.83 -4.14 -24.00
N GLN A 203 14.90 -4.72 -22.80
CA GLN A 203 15.95 -4.47 -21.80
C GLN A 203 16.39 -5.80 -21.15
N PRO A 204 17.13 -6.65 -21.88
CA PRO A 204 17.41 -7.99 -21.42
C PRO A 204 18.44 -7.98 -20.28
N ASP A 205 18.11 -8.68 -19.19
CA ASP A 205 18.96 -8.84 -18.00
C ASP A 205 18.79 -10.29 -17.52
N TYR A 206 19.91 -10.98 -17.26
CA TYR A 206 19.90 -12.37 -16.78
C TYR A 206 19.07 -12.56 -15.48
N TYR A 207 18.89 -11.50 -14.69
CA TYR A 207 17.94 -11.45 -13.57
C TYR A 207 16.56 -12.03 -13.93
N PHE A 208 16.07 -11.81 -15.15
CA PHE A 208 14.76 -12.27 -15.59
C PHE A 208 14.69 -13.75 -15.92
N PHE A 209 15.82 -14.45 -16.12
CA PHE A 209 15.83 -15.83 -16.65
C PHE A 209 14.94 -16.76 -15.81
N THR A 210 15.19 -16.82 -14.50
CA THR A 210 14.41 -17.66 -13.59
C THR A 210 12.95 -17.22 -13.49
N ARG A 211 12.66 -15.92 -13.62
CA ARG A 211 11.29 -15.39 -13.57
C ARG A 211 10.51 -15.78 -14.82
N VAL A 212 11.09 -15.69 -16.01
CA VAL A 212 10.47 -16.17 -17.25
C VAL A 212 10.24 -17.68 -17.20
N GLU A 213 11.21 -18.42 -16.67
CA GLU A 213 11.13 -19.87 -16.50
C GLU A 213 10.02 -20.32 -15.52
N HIS A 214 9.72 -19.52 -14.50
CA HIS A 214 8.72 -19.89 -13.49
C HIS A 214 7.38 -19.17 -13.64
N ALA A 215 7.30 -18.15 -14.50
CA ALA A 215 6.08 -17.39 -14.69
C ALA A 215 4.99 -18.26 -15.33
N PRO A 216 3.80 -18.35 -14.72
CA PRO A 216 2.72 -19.16 -15.25
C PRO A 216 2.20 -18.55 -16.56
N ALA A 217 2.23 -19.33 -17.64
CA ALA A 217 1.64 -18.90 -18.90
C ALA A 217 0.10 -18.81 -18.77
N PRO A 218 -0.53 -17.70 -19.16
CA PRO A 218 -1.98 -17.58 -19.17
C PRO A 218 -2.58 -18.54 -20.20
N LYS A 219 -3.73 -19.13 -19.86
CA LYS A 219 -4.50 -19.95 -20.79
C LYS A 219 -5.64 -19.12 -21.37
N PRO A 220 -5.95 -19.25 -22.67
CA PRO A 220 -7.10 -18.58 -23.25
C PRO A 220 -8.37 -18.99 -22.50
N VAL A 221 -9.14 -18.00 -22.05
CA VAL A 221 -10.43 -18.24 -21.41
C VAL A 221 -11.44 -18.49 -22.53
N VAL A 222 -12.22 -19.57 -22.41
CA VAL A 222 -13.24 -19.90 -23.41
C VAL A 222 -14.26 -18.75 -23.47
N ALA A 223 -14.54 -18.27 -24.69
CA ALA A 223 -15.48 -17.18 -24.94
C ALA A 223 -16.82 -17.43 -24.22
N GLY A 224 -17.25 -16.48 -23.38
CA GLY A 224 -18.55 -16.52 -22.69
C GLY A 224 -18.53 -16.13 -21.21
N THR A 225 -17.36 -15.97 -20.58
CA THR A 225 -17.23 -15.66 -19.13
C THR A 225 -17.07 -14.18 -18.80
N GLY A 226 -17.25 -13.27 -19.78
CA GLY A 226 -17.17 -11.82 -19.54
C GLY A 226 -15.76 -11.24 -19.49
N ASN A 227 -14.71 -12.08 -19.49
CA ASN A 227 -13.34 -11.64 -19.76
C ASN A 227 -13.13 -11.60 -21.27
N ARG A 228 -12.69 -10.43 -21.75
CA ARG A 228 -12.84 -9.94 -23.12
C ARG A 228 -11.61 -10.13 -24.00
N GLU A 229 -10.65 -10.96 -23.59
CA GLU A 229 -9.52 -11.28 -24.46
C GLU A 229 -9.90 -12.39 -25.42
N ASP A 230 -9.81 -12.08 -26.71
CA ASP A 230 -9.94 -13.08 -27.76
C ASP A 230 -8.80 -14.10 -27.61
N ALA A 231 -9.09 -15.39 -27.80
CA ALA A 231 -8.11 -16.47 -27.68
C ALA A 231 -6.85 -16.23 -28.53
N SER A 232 -6.98 -15.49 -29.64
CA SER A 232 -5.88 -15.08 -30.51
C SER A 232 -4.83 -14.20 -29.82
N THR A 233 -5.18 -13.51 -28.74
CA THR A 233 -4.24 -12.69 -27.95
C THR A 233 -3.21 -13.57 -27.23
N CYS A 234 -3.55 -14.84 -26.99
CA CYS A 234 -2.69 -15.82 -26.34
C CYS A 234 -1.83 -16.62 -27.34
N ASP A 235 -2.09 -16.49 -28.65
CA ASP A 235 -1.40 -17.26 -29.66
C ASP A 235 0.09 -16.91 -29.70
N GLY A 236 0.94 -17.94 -29.68
CA GLY A 236 2.39 -17.79 -29.77
C GLY A 236 3.08 -17.32 -28.48
N LEU A 237 2.38 -17.15 -27.35
CA LEU A 237 3.01 -16.76 -26.08
C LEU A 237 4.08 -17.76 -25.63
N ASP A 238 3.85 -19.08 -25.81
CA ASP A 238 4.84 -20.10 -25.47
C ASP A 238 6.12 -19.98 -26.31
N GLN A 239 5.98 -19.71 -27.61
CA GLN A 239 7.11 -19.49 -28.51
C GLN A 239 7.87 -18.22 -28.10
N ARG A 240 7.16 -17.11 -27.83
CA ARG A 240 7.76 -15.85 -27.38
C ARG A 240 8.52 -16.03 -26.06
N ARG A 241 7.94 -16.78 -25.12
CA ARG A 241 8.57 -17.13 -23.85
C ARG A 241 9.86 -17.92 -24.07
N GLN A 242 9.83 -18.94 -24.93
CA GLN A 242 11.00 -19.75 -25.25
C GLN A 242 12.11 -18.92 -25.90
N THR A 243 11.78 -18.07 -26.87
CA THR A 243 12.73 -17.13 -27.49
C THR A 243 13.32 -16.15 -26.46
N THR A 244 12.50 -15.68 -25.51
CA THR A 244 12.99 -14.83 -24.41
C THR A 244 13.98 -15.59 -23.51
N LEU A 245 13.71 -16.85 -23.17
CA LEU A 245 14.64 -17.70 -22.40
C LEU A 245 15.96 -17.93 -23.13
N GLU A 246 15.91 -18.22 -24.43
CA GLU A 246 17.11 -18.38 -25.26
C GLU A 246 17.95 -17.12 -25.31
N LEU A 247 17.32 -15.95 -25.49
CA LEU A 247 18.00 -14.65 -25.41
C LEU A 247 18.67 -14.46 -24.05
N LEU A 248 17.94 -14.67 -22.95
CA LEU A 248 18.46 -14.49 -21.61
C LEU A 248 19.59 -15.48 -21.28
N ALA A 249 19.54 -16.71 -21.81
CA ALA A 249 20.62 -17.70 -21.64
C ALA A 249 21.95 -17.21 -22.22
N THR A 250 21.94 -16.41 -23.28
CA THR A 250 23.18 -15.82 -23.85
C THR A 250 23.83 -14.80 -22.92
N LEU A 251 23.07 -14.25 -21.96
CA LEU A 251 23.54 -13.32 -20.94
C LEU A 251 23.95 -14.02 -19.64
N ALA A 252 23.87 -15.35 -19.58
CA ALA A 252 24.26 -16.10 -18.40
C ALA A 252 25.68 -15.69 -18.00
N PRO A 253 25.92 -15.37 -16.71
CA PRO A 253 27.26 -15.10 -16.26
C PRO A 253 28.10 -16.31 -16.64
N VAL A 254 29.10 -16.10 -17.49
CA VAL A 254 30.11 -17.13 -17.74
C VAL A 254 30.56 -17.54 -16.35
N ALA A 255 30.33 -18.80 -15.99
CA ALA A 255 30.87 -19.34 -14.76
C ALA A 255 32.37 -19.09 -14.88
N LEU A 256 32.87 -18.01 -14.27
CA LEU A 256 34.27 -17.82 -13.97
C LEU A 256 34.56 -19.11 -13.25
N GLY A 257 35.25 -20.00 -13.97
CA GLY A 257 35.20 -21.41 -13.65
C GLY A 257 35.55 -21.62 -12.19
N ASP A 258 35.30 -22.83 -11.70
CA ASP A 258 36.25 -23.44 -10.80
C ASP A 258 37.63 -23.31 -11.45
N THR A 259 38.28 -22.16 -11.29
CA THR A 259 39.71 -22.13 -11.16
C THR A 259 39.90 -22.95 -9.91
N ASP A 260 40.18 -24.23 -10.14
CA ASP A 260 40.96 -25.11 -9.28
C ASP A 260 42.39 -24.54 -9.05
N GLY A 261 42.54 -23.21 -9.17
CA GLY A 261 43.60 -22.41 -8.62
C GLY A 261 43.40 -22.46 -7.12
N THR A 262 44.02 -23.49 -6.54
CA THR A 262 44.72 -23.41 -5.28
C THR A 262 44.96 -21.95 -4.93
N ILE A 263 44.19 -21.40 -3.99
CA ILE A 263 44.54 -20.13 -3.38
C ILE A 263 45.84 -20.46 -2.63
N VAL A 264 46.97 -20.26 -3.29
CA VAL A 264 48.27 -20.23 -2.63
C VAL A 264 48.21 -18.98 -1.76
N ILE A 265 47.80 -19.20 -0.52
CA ILE A 265 48.07 -18.26 0.56
C ILE A 265 49.58 -18.31 0.71
N GLU A 266 50.29 -17.41 0.01
CA GLU A 266 51.66 -17.08 0.38
C GLU A 266 51.58 -16.43 1.77
N ASP A 267 51.77 -17.29 2.76
CA ASP A 267 51.94 -16.98 4.17
C ASP A 267 53.30 -16.29 4.33
N ASP A 268 53.35 -15.01 3.96
CA ASP A 268 54.50 -14.17 4.23
C ASP A 268 54.06 -12.95 5.05
N SER A 269 54.60 -12.87 6.27
CA SER A 269 54.54 -11.76 7.23
C SER A 269 53.42 -11.77 8.29
N ALA A 270 53.68 -12.51 9.38
CA ALA A 270 53.53 -11.97 10.73
C ALA A 270 54.93 -11.58 11.27
N PRO A 271 55.11 -10.70 12.29
CA PRO A 271 54.10 -10.17 13.20
C PRO A 271 54.23 -8.66 13.57
N ALA A 272 53.16 -8.08 14.12
CA ALA A 272 53.28 -7.11 15.22
C ALA A 272 52.04 -7.18 16.11
N ALA A 273 52.28 -7.52 17.37
CA ALA A 273 51.29 -7.71 18.42
C ALA A 273 50.57 -6.41 18.80
N ALA A 274 49.25 -6.48 18.99
CA ALA A 274 48.49 -5.51 19.76
C ALA A 274 47.39 -6.20 20.58
N THR A 275 47.66 -6.26 21.89
CA THR A 275 46.77 -6.18 23.06
C THR A 275 45.37 -6.82 23.04
N PRO A 276 45.07 -7.75 23.98
CA PRO A 276 43.74 -8.34 24.13
C PRO A 276 42.76 -7.37 24.80
N ALA A 277 41.69 -7.02 24.09
CA ALA A 277 40.52 -6.36 24.66
C ALA A 277 39.61 -7.35 25.39
N ALA A 278 39.07 -6.88 26.51
CA ALA A 278 38.41 -7.65 27.56
C ALA A 278 37.24 -8.53 27.10
N ALA A 279 37.24 -9.75 27.62
CA ALA A 279 36.19 -10.74 27.50
C ALA A 279 34.85 -10.22 28.06
N SER A 280 33.88 -10.04 27.17
CA SER A 280 32.48 -9.80 27.55
C SER A 280 31.87 -11.11 28.07
N ALA A 281 31.43 -11.08 29.32
CA ALA A 281 30.85 -12.21 30.04
C ALA A 281 29.60 -12.78 29.33
N LYS A 282 29.66 -14.08 29.01
CA LYS A 282 28.51 -14.89 28.58
C LYS A 282 27.45 -14.89 29.68
N LYS A 283 26.27 -14.33 29.37
CA LYS A 283 25.06 -14.51 30.20
C LYS A 283 24.66 -16.00 30.21
N PRO A 284 24.34 -16.58 31.37
CA PRO A 284 23.88 -17.96 31.47
C PRO A 284 22.50 -18.13 30.81
N ALA A 285 22.41 -19.12 29.94
CA ALA A 285 21.18 -19.59 29.33
C ALA A 285 20.18 -20.02 30.43
N LYS A 286 19.06 -19.30 30.54
CA LYS A 286 17.92 -19.72 31.35
C LYS A 286 17.30 -20.98 30.72
N LYS A 287 17.37 -22.09 31.44
CA LYS A 287 16.65 -23.33 31.15
C LYS A 287 15.15 -23.01 31.02
N ALA A 288 14.61 -23.19 29.82
CA ALA A 288 13.18 -23.14 29.58
C ALA A 288 12.51 -24.35 30.26
N ALA A 289 11.53 -24.09 31.12
CA ALA A 289 10.70 -25.11 31.71
C ALA A 289 9.80 -25.78 30.63
N PRO A 290 9.53 -27.08 30.73
CA PRO A 290 8.67 -27.78 29.78
C PRO A 290 7.24 -27.25 29.88
N ARG A 291 6.76 -26.60 28.80
CA ARG A 291 5.35 -26.26 28.62
C ARG A 291 4.53 -27.54 28.53
N LYS A 292 3.61 -27.72 29.48
CA LYS A 292 2.56 -28.74 29.44
C LYS A 292 1.76 -28.59 28.14
N LYS A 293 1.73 -29.67 27.34
CA LYS A 293 0.84 -29.82 26.20
C LYS A 293 -0.60 -29.76 26.71
N ALA A 294 -1.28 -28.65 26.45
CA ALA A 294 -2.74 -28.64 26.50
C ALA A 294 -3.24 -29.37 25.26
N ALA A 295 -4.02 -30.43 25.49
CA ALA A 295 -4.73 -31.15 24.45
C ALA A 295 -5.71 -30.17 23.77
N ASN A 296 -5.41 -29.79 22.52
CA ASN A 296 -6.43 -29.22 21.66
C ASN A 296 -7.30 -30.38 21.19
N HIS A 297 -8.50 -30.43 21.74
CA HIS A 297 -9.61 -31.17 21.17
C HIS A 297 -9.92 -30.58 19.80
N ASP A 298 -9.66 -31.41 18.82
CA ASP A 298 -10.16 -31.36 17.46
C ASP A 298 -11.70 -31.42 17.52
N CYS A 299 -12.38 -30.33 17.19
CA CYS A 299 -13.81 -30.29 16.93
C CYS A 299 -14.05 -29.40 15.70
N ASP A 300 -14.21 -30.10 14.59
CA ASP A 300 -15.17 -29.80 13.53
C ASP A 300 -14.93 -28.61 12.61
N LYS A 301 -14.07 -28.93 11.65
CA LYS A 301 -14.15 -28.49 10.26
C LYS A 301 -15.18 -29.34 9.51
N PHE A 302 -16.48 -29.00 9.54
CA PHE A 302 -17.42 -29.33 8.45
C PHE A 302 -18.63 -28.40 8.47
N GLY A 303 -18.97 -27.89 7.28
CA GLY A 303 -20.09 -26.99 7.06
C GLY A 303 -21.43 -27.62 7.42
N GLY A 304 -22.36 -26.77 7.87
CA GLY A 304 -23.72 -27.20 8.17
C GLY A 304 -24.46 -26.16 9.00
N MET A 305 -25.31 -25.39 8.33
CA MET A 305 -26.50 -24.79 8.92
C MET A 305 -27.15 -25.74 9.96
N PHE A 306 -27.61 -25.14 11.07
CA PHE A 306 -28.36 -25.75 12.18
C PHE A 306 -27.57 -26.55 13.23
N LYS A 307 -27.40 -25.97 14.43
CA LYS A 307 -28.16 -26.39 15.61
C LYS A 307 -27.92 -25.50 16.84
N LYS A 308 -29.06 -25.12 17.45
CA LYS A 308 -29.18 -24.60 18.82
C LYS A 308 -28.73 -25.67 19.83
N LYS A 309 -28.28 -25.20 21.00
CA LYS A 309 -28.07 -25.91 22.28
C LYS A 309 -26.74 -26.65 22.45
N CYS A 310 -25.78 -25.98 23.08
CA CYS A 310 -24.95 -26.60 24.12
C CYS A 310 -24.99 -25.69 25.35
N TRP A 311 -25.48 -26.28 26.45
CA TRP A 311 -25.69 -25.70 27.76
C TRP A 311 -24.43 -25.81 28.63
N ARG A 312 -24.29 -24.82 29.52
CA ARG A 312 -23.82 -24.90 30.92
C ARG A 312 -23.06 -26.17 31.37
N LYS A 313 -21.82 -25.97 31.80
CA LYS A 313 -21.38 -26.23 33.18
C LYS A 313 -20.23 -25.31 33.53
#